data_AF-A0A453HQP1-F1
#
_entry.id   AF-A0A453HQP1-F1
#
_cell.length_a   1.000
_cell.length_b   1.000
_cell.length_c   1.000
_cell.angle_alpha   90.00
_cell.angle_beta   90.00
_cell.angle_gamma   90.00
#
_symmetry.space_group_name_H-M   'P 1'
#
loop_
_entity.id
_entity.type
_entity.pdbx_description
1 polymer ?
#
loop_
_entity_poly.entity_id
_entity_poly.type
_entity_poly.pdbx_seq_one_letter_code
_entity_poly.pdbx_strand_id
1 'polypeptide(L)' 'RGDGIVQVAYVRGESKFSDHRPVCGAFIVDIAVLDGAAKMVKLVAATASMKVGAEELLLPRQT' A
#
# COMPACT_ATOMS: atom_id res chain seq x y z
N ARG A 1 -15.84 1.32 4.86
CA ARG A 1 -15.92 2.72 4.39
C ARG A 1 -15.52 3.56 5.59
N GLY A 2 -14.38 4.25 5.54
CA GLY A 2 -13.96 5.15 6.62
C GLY A 2 -14.45 6.56 6.30
N ASP A 3 -14.80 7.32 7.33
CA ASP A 3 -15.11 8.74 7.15
C ASP A 3 -13.83 9.48 6.75
N GLY A 4 -13.92 10.29 5.69
CA GLY A 4 -12.78 11.06 5.17
C GLY A 4 -11.75 10.28 4.34
N ILE A 5 -12.03 9.04 3.92
CA ILE A 5 -11.16 8.30 2.97
C ILE A 5 -11.97 7.73 1.81
N VAL A 6 -11.56 8.07 0.59
CA VAL A 6 -12.19 7.61 -0.66
C VAL A 6 -11.16 6.87 -1.50
N GLN A 7 -11.47 5.61 -1.84
CA GLN A 7 -10.69 4.85 -2.80
C GLN A 7 -11.02 5.32 -4.21
N VAL A 8 -10.00 5.80 -4.93
CA VAL A 8 -10.13 6.30 -6.30
C VAL A 8 -9.88 5.18 -7.30
N ALA A 9 -8.84 4.38 -7.06
CA ALA A 9 -8.47 3.30 -7.96
C ALA A 9 -7.82 2.14 -7.22
N TYR A 10 -7.99 0.95 -7.79
CA TYR A 10 -7.23 -0.24 -7.46
C TYR A 10 -6.87 -0.94 -8.75
N VAL A 11 -5.59 -0.95 -9.10
CA VAL A 11 -5.11 -1.42 -10.39
C VAL A 11 -4.06 -2.51 -10.18
N ARG A 12 -4.24 -3.63 -10.88
CA ARG A 12 -3.23 -4.67 -11.02
C ARG A 12 -2.41 -4.40 -12.28
N GLY A 13 -1.10 -4.33 -12.14
CA GLY A 13 -0.18 -4.20 -13.26
C GLY A 13 0.21 -5.56 -13.84
N GLU A 14 0.37 -5.63 -15.16
CA GLU A 14 0.74 -6.86 -15.88
C GLU A 14 2.26 -6.99 -16.08
N SER A 15 3.03 -6.66 -15.04
CA SER A 15 4.49 -6.86 -15.07
C SER A 15 4.83 -8.33 -15.22
N LYS A 16 5.78 -8.63 -16.11
CA LYS A 16 6.31 -9.99 -16.34
C LYS A 16 7.66 -10.23 -15.65
N PHE A 17 8.14 -9.26 -14.86
CA PHE A 17 9.42 -9.38 -14.14
C PHE A 17 9.35 -10.38 -12.97
N SER A 18 8.15 -10.77 -12.53
CA SER A 18 7.89 -11.84 -11.55
C SER A 18 6.55 -12.52 -11.90
N ASP A 19 6.37 -13.73 -11.39
CA ASP A 19 5.08 -14.43 -11.28
C ASP A 19 4.06 -13.68 -10.41
N HIS A 20 4.50 -12.90 -9.44
CA HIS A 20 3.67 -11.93 -8.74
C HIS A 20 3.41 -10.69 -9.59
N ARG A 21 2.14 -10.31 -9.67
CA ARG A 21 1.72 -9.08 -10.33
C ARG A 21 1.69 -7.92 -9.35
N PRO A 22 2.32 -6.77 -9.67
CA PRO A 22 2.23 -5.58 -8.83
C PRO A 22 0.80 -5.08 -8.78
N VAL A 23 0.41 -4.50 -7.65
CA VAL A 23 -0.90 -3.88 -7.43
C VAL A 23 -0.71 -2.49 -6.85
N CYS A 24 -1.55 -1.54 -7.26
CA CYS A 24 -1.51 -0.15 -6.82
C CYS A 24 -2.91 0.29 -6.35
N GLY A 25 -2.98 0.90 -5.17
CA GLY A 25 -4.18 1.56 -4.67
C GLY A 25 -3.98 3.07 -4.61
N ALA A 26 -4.96 3.82 -5.07
CA ALA A 26 -4.99 5.27 -4.98
C ALA A 26 -6.17 5.73 -4.12
N PHE A 27 -5.92 6.64 -3.19
CA PHE A 27 -6.90 7.12 -2.22
C PHE A 27 -6.81 8.63 -2.07
N ILE A 28 -7.94 9.28 -1.87
CA ILE A 28 -8.06 10.65 -1.39
C ILE A 28 -8.39 10.57 0.09
N VAL A 29 -7.67 11.34 0.91
CA VAL A 29 -7.86 11.37 2.36
C VAL A 29 -8.05 12.82 2.79
N ASP A 30 -9.17 13.08 3.47
CA ASP A 30 -9.46 14.35 4.10
C ASP A 30 -8.56 14.52 5.32
N ILE A 31 -7.86 15.66 5.39
CA ILE A 31 -6.97 15.99 6.51
C ILE A 31 -7.36 17.34 7.10
N ALA A 32 -7.41 17.42 8.43
CA ALA A 32 -7.50 18.69 9.12
C ALA A 32 -6.08 19.25 9.33
N VAL A 33 -5.84 20.49 8.89
CA VAL A 33 -4.59 21.18 9.16
C VAL A 33 -4.79 22.01 10.43
N LEU A 34 -4.11 21.64 11.51
CA LEU A 34 -4.03 22.45 12.72
C LEU A 34 -3.04 23.60 12.46
N ASP A 35 -3.54 24.83 12.55
CA ASP A 35 -2.78 26.03 12.23
C ASP A 35 -1.57 26.18 13.17
N GLY A 36 -0.37 26.40 12.60
CA GLY A 36 0.88 26.58 13.36
C GLY A 36 2.04 25.63 13.03
N ALA A 37 1.81 24.54 12.30
CA ALA A 37 2.89 23.68 11.81
C ALA A 37 2.78 23.54 10.29
N ALA A 38 3.40 24.48 9.57
CA ALA A 38 3.70 24.38 8.15
C ALA A 38 4.70 23.22 7.92
N LYS A 39 4.24 22.00 8.11
CA LYS A 39 4.88 20.78 7.64
C LYS A 39 3.74 19.86 7.24
N MET A 40 3.37 19.91 5.96
CA MET A 40 2.96 18.71 5.25
C MET A 40 4.12 17.70 5.35
N VAL A 41 4.30 17.09 6.53
CA VAL A 41 5.00 15.82 6.61
C VAL A 41 4.06 14.89 5.87
N LYS A 42 4.49 14.49 4.67
CA LYS A 42 3.91 13.43 3.86
C LYS A 42 3.86 12.15 4.71
N LEU A 43 2.92 12.08 5.65
CA LEU A 43 2.74 10.95 6.56
C LEU A 43 2.35 9.67 5.80
N VAL A 44 1.98 9.83 4.52
CA VAL A 44 1.82 8.78 3.52
C VAL A 44 3.04 7.85 3.41
N ALA A 45 4.25 8.31 3.78
CA ALA A 45 5.43 7.44 3.79
C ALA A 45 5.55 6.54 5.05
N ALA A 46 4.91 6.88 6.17
CA ALA A 46 5.19 6.22 7.46
C ALA A 46 4.14 5.20 7.93
N THR A 47 2.97 5.10 7.28
CA THR A 47 1.92 4.13 7.69
C THR A 47 1.48 3.16 6.59
N ALA A 48 2.15 3.13 5.44
CA ALA A 48 2.01 2.04 4.47
C ALA A 48 2.69 0.76 4.99
N SER A 49 2.31 0.30 6.19
CA SER A 49 2.65 -1.02 6.71
C SER A 49 1.75 -2.06 6.02
N MET A 50 1.95 -2.24 4.72
CA MET A 50 1.42 -3.40 4.00
C MET A 50 2.32 -4.59 4.38
N LYS A 51 1.94 -5.32 5.43
CA LYS A 51 2.52 -6.64 5.69
C LYS A 51 2.03 -7.59 4.61
N VAL A 52 2.77 -7.70 3.51
CA VAL A 52 2.60 -8.79 2.55
C VAL A 52 3.20 -10.03 3.22
N GLY A 53 2.36 -10.96 3.63
CA GLY A 53 2.82 -12.29 4.02
C GLY A 53 3.38 -12.96 2.78
N ALA A 54 4.67 -13.22 2.74
CA ALA A 54 5.25 -14.12 1.77
C ALA A 54 5.24 -15.51 2.42
N GLU A 55 4.43 -16.44 1.91
CA GLU A 55 4.66 -17.86 2.21
C GLU A 55 6.00 -18.31 1.61
N GLU A 56 6.90 -18.82 2.45
CA GLU A 56 8.13 -19.48 2.01
C GLU A 56 7.76 -20.84 1.41
N LEU A 57 7.94 -21.00 0.10
CA LEU A 57 7.82 -22.30 -0.55
C LEU A 57 9.04 -23.16 -0.16
N LEU A 58 8.92 -23.91 0.93
CA LEU A 58 9.90 -24.93 1.30
C LEU A 58 9.99 -25.95 0.16
N LEU A 59 11.17 -26.08 -0.45
CA LEU A 59 11.43 -27.12 -1.44
C LEU A 59 11.16 -28.49 -0.81
N PRO A 60 10.47 -29.41 -1.50
CA PRO A 60 10.22 -30.73 -0.96
C PRO A 60 11.56 -31.44 -0.72
N ARG A 61 11.76 -31.87 0.53
CA ARG A 61 12.89 -32.72 0.94
C ARG A 61 12.95 -33.93 0.02
N GLN A 62 13.97 -33.96 -0.83
CA GLN A 62 14.33 -35.15 -1.60
C GLN A 62 14.76 -36.22 -0.59
N THR A 63 14.02 -37.33 -0.55
CA THR A 63 14.36 -38.55 0.20
C THR A 63 15.41 -39.36 -0.52
#